data_AF-A0A2E2D4R7-F1
#
_entry.id   AF-A0A2E2D4R7-F1
#
_cell.length_a   1.000
_cell.length_b   1.000
_cell.length_c   1.000
_cell.angle_alpha   90.00
_cell.angle_beta   90.00
_cell.angle_gamma   90.00
#
_symmetry.space_group_name_H-M   'P 1'
#
loop_
_entity.id
_entity.type
_entity.pdbx_description
1 polymer ?
#
loop_
_entity_poly.entity_id
_entity_poly.type
_entity_poly.pdbx_seq_one_letter_code
_entity_poly.pdbx_strand_id
1 'polypeptide(L)'
;MSNEVTMPGEQAQALLEQLADWGTMTTIVLHGGSVFEFMGPFPKGSVAEGFYNLSGPVPGFHGHLNLKLVNNIRFQDKQHRGRESYAFVFENAEGEVIFKVFLGRDEKGELLAEQKQRFLTMQQQYQ
;
A
#
# COMPACT_ATOMS: atom_id res chain seq x y z
N MET A 1 9.55 22.19 -5.22
CA MET A 1 8.71 21.57 -4.20
C MET A 1 7.67 20.76 -4.95
N SER A 2 7.85 19.47 -5.11
CA SER A 2 6.79 18.60 -5.63
C SER A 2 5.69 18.61 -4.57
N ASN A 3 4.49 19.06 -4.91
CA ASN A 3 3.34 18.89 -4.02
C ASN A 3 3.13 17.38 -3.88
N GLU A 4 3.40 16.83 -2.68
CA GLU A 4 3.10 15.44 -2.41
C GLU A 4 1.58 15.25 -2.44
N VAL A 5 1.12 14.33 -3.27
CA VAL A 5 -0.30 13.98 -3.36
C VAL A 5 -0.62 13.00 -2.25
N THR A 6 -1.61 13.31 -1.42
CA THR A 6 -2.00 12.50 -0.26
C THR A 6 -3.50 12.24 -0.23
N MET A 7 -3.88 11.01 0.12
CA MET A 7 -5.22 10.60 0.46
C MET A 7 -5.42 10.65 1.99
N PRO A 8 -6.58 11.09 2.51
CA PRO A 8 -6.86 11.07 3.95
C PRO A 8 -6.83 9.66 4.55
N GLY A 9 -6.36 9.51 5.78
CA GLY A 9 -6.23 8.21 6.46
C GLY A 9 -7.55 7.47 6.63
N GLU A 10 -8.68 8.18 6.68
CA GLU A 10 -10.03 7.60 6.74
C GLU A 10 -10.36 6.74 5.52
N GLN A 11 -9.67 6.95 4.39
CA GLN A 11 -9.82 6.14 3.18
C GLN A 11 -9.00 4.85 3.22
N ALA A 12 -8.19 4.61 4.26
CA ALA A 12 -7.29 3.46 4.33
C ALA A 12 -8.02 2.13 4.15
N GLN A 13 -9.14 1.92 4.84
CA GLN A 13 -9.91 0.68 4.70
C GLN A 13 -10.41 0.50 3.26
N ALA A 14 -11.06 1.52 2.70
CA ALA A 14 -11.62 1.47 1.35
C ALA A 14 -10.53 1.25 0.28
N LEU A 15 -9.34 1.83 0.48
CA LEU A 15 -8.19 1.58 -0.37
C LEU A 15 -7.74 0.12 -0.27
N LEU A 16 -7.50 -0.39 0.95
CA LEU A 16 -7.02 -1.76 1.17
C LEU A 16 -7.99 -2.82 0.61
N GLU A 17 -9.30 -2.59 0.75
CA GLU A 17 -10.33 -3.42 0.13
C GLU A 17 -10.25 -3.41 -1.40
N GLN A 18 -9.99 -2.27 -2.03
CA GLN A 18 -9.74 -2.21 -3.47
C GLN A 18 -8.44 -2.92 -3.88
N LEU A 19 -7.35 -2.76 -3.11
CA LEU A 19 -6.05 -3.36 -3.42
C LEU A 19 -6.10 -4.89 -3.44
N ALA A 20 -7.04 -5.50 -2.71
CA ALA A 20 -7.23 -6.95 -2.73
C ALA A 20 -7.59 -7.49 -4.12
N ASP A 21 -8.17 -6.65 -4.99
CA ASP A 21 -8.55 -7.00 -6.37
C ASP A 21 -7.52 -6.51 -7.42
N TRP A 22 -6.33 -6.07 -7.00
CA TRP A 22 -5.29 -5.59 -7.91
C TRP A 22 -4.30 -6.67 -8.35
N GLY A 23 -4.40 -7.89 -7.79
CA GLY A 23 -3.47 -8.98 -8.06
C GLY A 23 -2.18 -8.84 -7.25
N THR A 24 -1.08 -9.43 -7.72
CA THR A 24 0.20 -9.45 -6.98
C THR A 24 0.75 -8.05 -6.74
N MET A 25 1.11 -7.77 -5.50
CA MET A 25 1.74 -6.53 -5.03
C MET A 25 2.90 -6.86 -4.09
N THR A 26 3.63 -5.84 -3.62
CA THR A 26 4.64 -6.01 -2.57
C THR A 26 4.26 -5.18 -1.35
N THR A 27 3.92 -5.85 -0.25
CA THR A 27 3.69 -5.19 1.04
C THR A 27 4.99 -5.16 1.83
N ILE A 28 5.37 -3.98 2.33
CA ILE A 28 6.57 -3.76 3.13
C ILE A 28 6.21 -3.28 4.53
N VAL A 29 6.72 -3.97 5.55
CA VAL A 29 6.66 -3.56 6.95
C VAL A 29 8.08 -3.28 7.44
N LEU A 30 8.27 -2.13 8.10
CA LEU A 30 9.54 -1.75 8.70
C LEU A 30 9.41 -1.86 10.23
N HIS A 31 10.34 -2.57 10.86
CA HIS A 31 10.35 -2.71 12.32
C HIS A 31 11.78 -2.91 12.83
N GLY A 32 12.21 -2.12 13.82
CA GLY A 32 13.52 -2.28 14.45
C GLY A 32 14.72 -2.15 13.50
N GLY A 33 14.57 -1.41 12.39
CA GLY A 33 15.60 -1.32 11.34
C GLY A 33 15.62 -2.50 10.35
N SER A 34 14.76 -3.50 10.55
CA SER A 34 14.52 -4.59 9.60
C SER A 34 13.43 -4.23 8.60
N VAL A 35 13.51 -4.84 7.41
CA VAL A 35 12.51 -4.73 6.34
C VAL A 35 11.95 -6.12 6.09
N PHE A 36 10.63 -6.25 6.18
CA PHE A 36 9.90 -7.48 5.89
C PHE A 36 9.06 -7.25 4.65
N GLU A 37 9.14 -8.17 3.69
CA GLU A 37 8.44 -8.07 2.42
C GLU A 37 7.53 -9.27 2.22
N PHE A 38 6.29 -9.00 1.83
CA PHE A 38 5.37 -10.01 1.31
C PHE A 38 5.06 -9.71 -0.15
N MET A 39 5.41 -10.66 -1.03
CA MET A 39 5.09 -10.61 -2.45
C MET A 39 3.89 -11.51 -2.74
N GLY A 40 2.77 -10.91 -3.09
CA GLY A 40 1.50 -11.60 -3.33
C GLY A 40 0.32 -10.63 -3.37
N PRO A 41 -0.90 -11.12 -3.61
CA PRO A 41 -2.09 -10.29 -3.54
C PRO A 41 -2.27 -9.69 -2.15
N PHE A 42 -2.70 -8.43 -2.08
CA PHE A 42 -3.08 -7.86 -0.78
C PHE A 42 -4.29 -8.65 -0.24
N PRO A 43 -4.26 -9.13 1.01
CA PRO A 43 -5.35 -9.95 1.53
C PRO A 43 -6.62 -9.12 1.70
N LYS A 44 -7.79 -9.73 1.45
CA LYS A 44 -9.07 -9.20 1.93
C LYS A 44 -9.06 -9.09 3.44
N GLY A 45 -9.96 -8.31 4.01
CA GLY A 45 -10.07 -8.20 5.46
C GLY A 45 -11.40 -7.66 5.93
N SER A 46 -11.57 -7.61 7.25
CA SER A 46 -12.79 -7.07 7.90
C SER A 46 -12.46 -6.41 9.24
N VAL A 47 -13.29 -5.46 9.64
CA VAL A 47 -13.11 -4.75 10.92
C VAL A 47 -13.70 -5.57 12.07
N ALA A 48 -12.87 -5.87 13.05
CA ALA A 48 -13.28 -6.47 14.32
C ALA A 48 -12.28 -6.07 15.42
N GLU A 49 -12.76 -5.95 16.66
CA GLU A 49 -11.94 -5.64 17.85
C GLU A 49 -11.08 -4.36 17.72
N GLY A 50 -11.48 -3.41 16.87
CA GLY A 50 -10.77 -2.15 16.66
C GLY A 50 -9.64 -2.20 15.63
N PHE A 51 -9.46 -3.31 14.93
CA PHE A 51 -8.48 -3.50 13.86
C PHE A 51 -9.13 -3.89 12.54
N TYR A 52 -8.43 -3.64 11.43
CA TYR A 52 -8.71 -4.28 10.15
C TYR A 52 -7.93 -5.59 10.06
N ASN A 53 -8.65 -6.70 10.10
CA ASN A 53 -8.09 -8.05 10.23
C ASN A 53 -7.94 -8.66 8.83
N LEU A 54 -6.71 -9.05 8.47
CA LEU A 54 -6.40 -9.63 7.17
C LEU A 54 -6.81 -11.11 7.13
N SER A 55 -7.56 -11.49 6.11
CA SER A 55 -8.14 -12.82 5.90
C SER A 55 -7.71 -13.42 4.56
N GLY A 56 -6.41 -13.62 4.38
CA GLY A 56 -5.82 -14.25 3.19
C GLY A 56 -5.80 -15.78 3.25
N PRO A 57 -5.45 -16.47 2.14
CA PRO A 57 -5.16 -17.91 2.16
C PRO A 57 -3.93 -18.21 3.02
N VAL A 58 -3.77 -19.47 3.44
CA VAL A 58 -2.56 -19.97 4.11
C VAL A 58 -1.85 -20.95 3.15
N PRO A 59 -0.56 -20.74 2.81
CA PRO A 59 0.30 -19.61 3.23
C PRO A 59 -0.12 -18.26 2.61
N GLY A 60 0.19 -17.15 3.29
CA GLY A 60 -0.18 -15.80 2.84
C GLY A 60 0.25 -14.68 3.81
N PHE A 61 -0.17 -13.45 3.56
CA PHE A 61 0.01 -12.32 4.47
C PHE A 61 -1.15 -12.23 5.43
N HIS A 62 -0.85 -12.34 6.72
CA HIS A 62 -1.83 -12.34 7.81
C HIS A 62 -1.43 -11.30 8.85
N GLY A 63 -2.41 -10.75 9.56
CA GLY A 63 -2.16 -9.76 10.60
C GLY A 63 -3.37 -8.86 10.86
N HIS A 64 -3.13 -7.85 11.69
CA HIS A 64 -4.15 -6.91 12.17
C HIS A 64 -3.61 -5.49 12.01
N LEU A 65 -4.30 -4.67 11.24
CA LEU A 65 -3.88 -3.30 10.95
C LEU A 65 -4.66 -2.33 11.85
N ASN A 66 -3.94 -1.51 12.62
CA ASN A 66 -4.55 -0.43 13.39
C ASN A 66 -4.75 0.80 12.50
N LEU A 67 -5.81 0.79 11.69
CA LEU A 67 -6.06 1.87 10.73
C LEU A 67 -6.33 3.23 11.39
N LYS A 68 -6.67 3.27 12.68
CA LYS A 68 -6.82 4.53 13.44
C LYS A 68 -5.52 5.32 13.57
N LEU A 69 -4.37 4.66 13.43
CA LEU A 69 -3.08 5.32 13.43
C LEU A 69 -2.71 5.90 12.05
N VAL A 70 -3.41 5.53 10.98
CA VAL A 70 -3.16 6.08 9.65
C VAL A 70 -3.78 7.47 9.60
N ASN A 71 -2.93 8.50 9.55
CA ASN A 71 -3.35 9.89 9.40
C ASN A 71 -3.50 10.26 7.92
N ASN A 72 -2.58 9.78 7.08
CA ASN A 72 -2.61 10.03 5.64
C ASN A 72 -1.95 8.88 4.87
N ILE A 73 -2.26 8.80 3.58
CA ILE A 73 -1.74 7.82 2.64
C ILE A 73 -1.13 8.59 1.48
N ARG A 74 0.20 8.63 1.42
CA ARG A 74 0.90 9.31 0.34
C ARG A 74 0.99 8.42 -0.90
N PHE A 75 0.74 9.02 -2.06
CA PHE A 75 1.06 8.45 -3.36
C PHE A 75 2.54 8.69 -3.64
N GLN A 76 3.37 7.64 -3.56
CA GLN A 76 4.78 7.72 -3.91
C GLN A 76 4.95 7.32 -5.38
N ASP A 77 5.54 8.19 -6.21
CA ASP A 77 5.77 8.00 -7.65
C ASP A 77 7.22 8.36 -8.05
N LYS A 78 8.18 7.66 -7.47
CA LYS A 78 9.61 8.02 -7.61
C LYS A 78 10.38 7.05 -8.50
N GLN A 79 11.49 7.52 -9.06
CA GLN A 79 12.49 6.60 -9.61
C GLN A 79 13.25 5.92 -8.47
N HIS A 80 13.38 4.60 -8.55
CA HIS A 80 14.21 3.78 -7.67
C HIS A 80 15.17 2.96 -8.52
N ARG A 81 16.48 3.20 -8.35
CA ARG A 81 17.55 2.54 -9.13
C ARG A 81 17.31 2.62 -10.66
N GLY A 82 16.85 3.77 -11.14
CA GLY A 82 16.58 4.03 -12.56
C GLY A 82 15.28 3.43 -13.11
N ARG A 83 14.45 2.78 -12.27
CA ARG A 83 13.12 2.28 -12.66
C ARG A 83 12.04 3.03 -11.91
N GLU A 84 10.89 3.25 -12.56
CA GLU A 84 9.73 3.83 -11.88
C GLU A 84 9.28 2.92 -10.73
N SER A 85 8.86 3.52 -9.61
CA SER A 85 8.40 2.81 -8.42
C SER A 85 7.23 3.56 -7.79
N TYR A 86 6.08 2.87 -7.76
CA TYR A 86 4.83 3.40 -7.25
C TYR A 86 4.42 2.67 -5.97
N ALA A 87 3.98 3.41 -4.95
CA ALA A 87 3.50 2.83 -3.71
C ALA A 87 2.46 3.70 -3.01
N PHE A 88 1.57 3.05 -2.28
CA PHE A 88 0.79 3.67 -1.21
C PHE A 88 1.61 3.61 0.08
N VAL A 89 1.92 4.77 0.65
CA VAL A 89 2.68 4.89 1.90
C VAL A 89 1.73 5.31 3.00
N PHE A 90 1.46 4.41 3.95
CA PHE A 90 0.56 4.66 5.07
C PHE A 90 1.36 5.29 6.21
N GLU A 91 0.97 6.50 6.63
CA GLU A 91 1.74 7.32 7.58
C GLU A 91 0.90 7.72 8.79
N ASN A 92 1.55 7.80 9.95
CA ASN A 92 0.92 8.30 11.17
C ASN A 92 0.85 9.83 11.22
N ALA A 93 0.35 10.39 12.32
CA ALA A 93 0.19 11.83 12.50
C ALA A 93 1.54 12.57 12.53
N GLU A 94 2.60 11.87 12.91
CA GLU A 94 3.98 12.35 12.96
C GLU A 94 4.71 12.25 11.60
N GLY A 95 4.05 11.68 10.58
CA GLY A 95 4.64 11.45 9.25
C GLY A 95 5.57 10.23 9.19
N GLU A 96 5.56 9.37 10.20
CA GLU A 96 6.30 8.12 10.20
C GLU A 96 5.55 7.06 9.39
N VAL A 97 6.30 6.25 8.64
CA VAL A 97 5.74 5.17 7.85
C VAL A 97 5.30 4.02 8.76
N ILE A 98 4.03 3.64 8.67
CA ILE A 98 3.48 2.46 9.32
C ILE A 98 3.79 1.23 8.45
N PHE A 99 3.40 1.27 7.18
CA PHE A 99 3.72 0.25 6.17
C PHE A 99 3.57 0.81 4.75
N LYS A 100 3.97 0.04 3.75
CA LYS A 100 3.83 0.41 2.33
C LYS A 100 3.24 -0.73 1.52
N VAL A 101 2.49 -0.38 0.48
CA VAL A 101 2.07 -1.33 -0.56
C VAL A 101 2.53 -0.81 -1.92
N PHE A 102 3.51 -1.51 -2.50
CA PHE A 102 4.05 -1.21 -3.82
C PHE A 102 3.26 -1.94 -4.90
N LEU A 103 3.13 -1.30 -6.07
CA LEU A 103 2.60 -1.96 -7.25
C LEU A 103 3.49 -3.14 -7.64
N GLY A 104 2.85 -4.21 -8.10
CA GLY A 104 3.48 -5.43 -8.53
C GLY A 104 4.31 -5.25 -9.79
N ARG A 105 5.18 -6.24 -10.01
CA ARG A 105 5.98 -6.39 -11.21
C ARG A 105 5.79 -7.77 -11.81
N ASP A 106 5.95 -7.86 -13.12
CA ASP A 106 5.98 -9.14 -13.83
C ASP A 106 7.31 -9.87 -13.62
N GLU A 107 7.44 -11.04 -14.23
CA GLU A 107 8.63 -11.90 -14.17
C GLU A 107 9.90 -11.22 -14.74
N LYS A 108 9.76 -10.17 -15.56
CA LYS A 108 10.86 -9.36 -16.11
C LYS A 108 11.18 -8.15 -15.24
N GLY A 109 10.46 -7.98 -14.13
CA GLY A 109 10.57 -6.86 -13.22
C GLY A 109 9.95 -5.58 -13.78
N GLU A 110 9.10 -5.64 -14.81
CA GLU A 110 8.36 -4.49 -15.32
C GLU A 110 7.10 -4.24 -14.50
N LEU A 111 6.73 -2.96 -14.32
CA LEU A 111 5.51 -2.61 -13.60
C LEU A 111 4.27 -3.14 -14.31
N LEU A 112 3.31 -3.64 -13.54
CA LEU A 112 2.03 -4.07 -14.07
C LEU A 112 1.24 -2.85 -14.57
N ALA A 113 1.04 -2.76 -15.89
CA ALA A 113 0.47 -1.58 -16.55
C ALA A 113 -0.94 -1.23 -16.03
N GLU A 114 -1.77 -2.23 -15.77
CA GLU A 114 -3.12 -2.03 -15.23
C GLU A 114 -3.09 -1.40 -13.83
N GLN A 115 -2.25 -1.93 -12.93
CA GLN A 115 -2.09 -1.37 -11.60
C GLN A 115 -1.55 0.07 -11.67
N LYS A 116 -0.59 0.35 -12.56
CA LYS A 116 -0.07 1.70 -12.78
C LYS A 116 -1.17 2.65 -13.24
N GLN A 117 -2.00 2.24 -14.20
CA GLN A 117 -3.10 3.08 -14.69
C GLN A 117 -4.11 3.38 -13.58
N ARG A 118 -4.51 2.38 -12.79
CA ARG A 118 -5.42 2.55 -11.64
C ARG A 118 -4.82 3.49 -10.59
N PHE A 119 -3.53 3.33 -10.27
CA PHE A 119 -2.79 4.20 -9.35
C PHE A 119 -2.81 5.66 -9.81
N LEU A 120 -2.42 5.93 -11.06
CA LEU A 120 -2.37 7.30 -11.60
C LEU A 120 -3.76 7.95 -11.66
N THR A 121 -4.77 7.16 -12.02
CA THR A 121 -6.18 7.62 -12.04
C THR A 121 -6.62 8.02 -10.63
N MET A 122 -6.29 7.21 -9.64
CA MET A 122 -6.60 7.50 -8.24
C MET A 122 -5.81 8.71 -7.74
N GLN A 123 -4.51 8.81 -8.03
CA GLN A 123 -3.66 9.94 -7.65
C GLN A 123 -4.22 11.27 -8.18
N GLN A 124 -4.69 11.29 -9.43
CA GLN A 124 -5.30 12.49 -10.03
C GLN A 124 -6.57 12.97 -9.30
N GLN A 125 -7.31 12.09 -8.62
CA GLN A 125 -8.50 12.47 -7.85
C GLN A 125 -8.17 13.26 -6.57
N TYR A 126 -6.91 13.22 -6.12
CA TYR A 126 -6.43 13.88 -4.91
C TYR A 126 -5.45 15.04 -5.20
N GLN A 127 -5.31 15.45 -6.47
CA GLN A 127 -4.50 16.58 -6.91
C GLN A 127 -5.22 17.93 -6.81
#